data_AF-Q8LSG2-F1
#
_entry.id   AF-Q8LSG2-F1
#
_cell.length_a   1.000
_cell.length_b   1.000
_cell.length_c   1.000
_cell.angle_alpha   90.00
_cell.angle_beta   90.00
_cell.angle_gamma   90.00
#
_symmetry.space_group_name_H-M   'P 1'
#
loop_
_entity.id
_entity.type
_entity.pdbx_description
1 polymer ?
#
loop_
_entity_poly.entity_id
_entity_poly.type
_entity_poly.pdbx_seq_one_letter_code
_entity_poly.pdbx_strand_id
1 'polypeptide(L)'
;WNENYHNWTILQSPFLTKTKGSKVIVTTRNHGVSSTMGAFHAHSLEVLSDDACLSIFAQHALGARDFGGHPNLKEVAKKIVRKCN
;
A
#
# COMPACT_ATOMS: atom_id res chain seq x y z
N TRP A 1 14.49 4.23 -0.44
CA TRP A 1 15.56 3.21 -0.45
C TRP A 1 15.83 2.78 -1.90
N ASN A 2 17.03 2.32 -2.26
CA ASN A 2 17.41 1.89 -3.62
C ASN A 2 18.22 0.57 -3.61
N GLU A 3 18.70 0.10 -4.76
CA GLU A 3 19.37 -1.21 -4.88
C GLU A 3 20.82 -1.23 -4.37
N ASN A 4 21.32 -0.15 -3.75
CA ASN A 4 22.66 -0.11 -3.21
C ASN A 4 22.77 -0.98 -1.93
N TYR A 5 23.41 -2.14 -2.07
CA TYR A 5 23.60 -3.10 -0.98
C TYR A 5 24.48 -2.56 0.16
N HIS A 6 25.53 -1.78 -0.15
CA HIS A 6 26.42 -1.24 0.88
C HIS A 6 25.71 -0.26 1.81
N ASN A 7 24.86 0.61 1.24
CA ASN A 7 24.04 1.47 2.08
C ASN A 7 23.10 0.63 2.95
N TRP A 8 22.58 -0.49 2.42
CA TRP A 8 21.60 -1.33 3.14
C TRP A 8 22.21 -1.95 4.38
N THR A 9 23.45 -2.45 4.29
CA THR A 9 24.13 -3.05 5.45
C THR A 9 24.38 -2.01 6.55
N ILE A 10 24.69 -0.77 6.18
CA ILE A 10 24.81 0.35 7.14
C ILE A 10 23.46 0.62 7.81
N LEU A 11 22.37 0.71 7.05
CA LEU A 11 21.03 0.95 7.60
C LEU A 11 20.55 -0.22 8.47
N GLN A 12 20.90 -1.45 8.12
CA GLN A 12 20.50 -2.65 8.85
C GLN A 12 21.32 -2.83 10.14
N SER A 13 22.53 -2.28 10.23
CA SER A 13 23.46 -2.50 11.34
C SER A 13 22.87 -2.28 12.74
N PRO A 14 22.14 -1.16 13.03
CA PRO A 14 21.54 -0.93 14.35
C PRO A 14 20.45 -1.96 14.71
N PHE A 15 19.97 -2.71 13.73
CA PHE A 15 18.91 -3.69 13.86
C PHE A 15 19.44 -5.13 14.02
N LEU A 16 20.76 -5.35 13.95
CA LEU A 16 21.35 -6.68 14.12
C LEU A 16 21.42 -7.11 15.59
N THR A 17 21.38 -6.17 16.54
CA THR A 17 21.36 -6.42 17.99
C THR A 17 19.94 -6.59 18.55
N LYS A 18 18.96 -6.89 17.68
CA LYS A 18 17.53 -6.90 18.05
C LYS A 18 17.16 -8.04 18.98
N THR A 19 16.23 -7.74 19.88
CA THR A 19 15.47 -8.74 20.63
C THR A 19 14.76 -9.68 19.66
N LYS A 20 14.86 -10.99 19.92
CA LYS A 20 14.22 -12.06 19.15
C LYS A 20 12.73 -11.74 18.94
N GLY A 21 12.27 -11.74 17.69
CA GLY A 21 10.88 -11.46 17.31
C GLY A 21 10.64 -10.11 16.63
N SER A 22 11.60 -9.19 16.68
CA SER A 22 11.50 -7.90 15.97
C SER A 22 11.51 -8.08 14.45
N LYS A 23 10.64 -7.38 13.72
CA LYS A 23 10.55 -7.41 12.25
C LYS A 23 10.81 -6.04 11.64
N VAL A 24 11.37 -6.00 10.43
CA VAL A 24 11.51 -4.78 9.62
C VAL A 24 10.64 -4.95 8.38
N ILE A 25 9.85 -3.94 8.06
CA ILE A 25 9.06 -3.88 6.83
C ILE A 25 9.64 -2.76 5.98
N VAL A 26 9.89 -3.04 4.70
CA VAL A 26 10.31 -2.04 3.74
C VAL A 26 9.24 -1.91 2.66
N THR A 27 8.85 -0.69 2.37
CA THR A 27 7.97 -0.35 1.25
C THR A 27 8.79 0.33 0.15
N THR A 28 8.55 -0.07 -1.10
CA THR A 28 9.30 0.41 -2.27
C THR A 28 8.41 0.33 -3.51
N ARG A 29 8.62 1.24 -4.49
CA ARG A 29 8.03 1.13 -5.84
C ARG A 29 8.94 0.39 -6.82
N ASN A 30 10.20 0.14 -6.45
CA ASN A 30 11.14 -0.62 -7.25
C ASN A 30 11.26 -2.04 -6.70
N HIS A 31 10.88 -3.05 -7.50
CA HIS A 31 10.98 -4.46 -7.13
C HIS A 31 12.41 -4.94 -6.91
N GLY A 32 13.42 -4.39 -7.59
CA GLY A 32 14.83 -4.79 -7.39
C GLY A 32 15.32 -4.54 -5.96
N VAL A 33 14.74 -3.56 -5.27
CA VAL A 33 15.03 -3.27 -3.86
C VAL A 33 14.74 -4.46 -2.94
N SER A 34 13.66 -5.23 -3.17
CA SER A 34 13.34 -6.35 -2.28
C SER A 34 14.41 -7.45 -2.33
N SER A 35 14.99 -7.67 -3.52
CA SER A 35 16.09 -8.61 -3.71
C SER A 35 17.36 -8.13 -3.02
N THR A 36 17.75 -6.85 -3.19
CA THR A 36 18.90 -6.26 -2.51
C THR A 36 18.80 -6.38 -0.99
N MET A 37 17.60 -6.19 -0.43
CA MET A 37 17.39 -6.20 1.02
C MET A 37 17.33 -7.60 1.63
N GLY A 38 17.36 -8.66 0.80
CA GLY A 38 17.19 -10.04 1.26
C GLY A 38 15.84 -10.26 1.94
N ALA A 39 14.79 -9.58 1.45
CA ALA A 39 13.45 -9.73 2.01
C ALA A 39 12.99 -11.19 1.89
N PHE A 40 12.64 -11.81 3.02
CA PHE A 40 12.13 -13.19 3.04
C PHE A 40 10.87 -13.37 2.19
N HIS A 41 10.03 -12.33 2.13
CA HIS A 41 8.86 -12.28 1.28
C HIS A 41 8.68 -10.86 0.73
N ALA A 42 8.60 -10.74 -0.59
CA ALA A 42 8.21 -9.50 -1.26
C ALA A 42 6.70 -9.55 -1.50
N HIS A 43 5.95 -8.65 -0.87
CA HIS A 43 4.51 -8.55 -1.07
C HIS A 43 4.22 -7.45 -2.10
N SER A 44 3.74 -7.85 -3.29
CA SER A 44 3.26 -6.89 -4.29
C SER A 44 1.87 -6.42 -3.89
N LEU A 45 1.70 -5.11 -3.74
CA LEU A 45 0.38 -4.54 -3.47
C LEU A 45 -0.41 -4.47 -4.78
N GLU A 46 -1.56 -5.13 -4.80
CA GLU A 46 -2.50 -5.08 -5.92
C GLU A 46 -3.32 -3.79 -5.89
N VAL A 47 -3.85 -3.41 -7.06
CA VAL A 47 -4.84 -2.33 -7.15
C VAL A 47 -6.12 -2.73 -6.42
N LEU A 48 -6.81 -1.74 -5.86
CA LEU A 48 -8.09 -1.96 -5.21
C LEU A 48 -9.17 -2.29 -6.24
N SER A 49 -10.13 -3.12 -5.83
CA SER A 49 -11.34 -3.34 -6.62
C SER A 49 -12.21 -2.07 -6.69
N ASP A 50 -13.02 -1.95 -7.73
CA ASP A 50 -13.97 -0.84 -7.88
C ASP A 50 -14.86 -0.67 -6.64
N ASP A 51 -15.31 -1.76 -6.02
CA ASP A 51 -16.15 -1.72 -4.81
C ASP A 51 -15.40 -1.18 -3.60
N ALA A 52 -14.12 -1.57 -3.43
CA ALA A 52 -13.26 -1.03 -2.38
C ALA A 52 -12.97 0.46 -2.61
N CYS A 53 -12.67 0.85 -3.86
CA CYS A 53 -12.50 2.25 -4.27
C CYS A 53 -13.77 3.07 -4.00
N LEU A 54 -14.96 2.54 -4.33
CA LEU A 54 -16.25 3.16 -4.03
C LEU A 54 -16.47 3.39 -2.54
N SER A 55 -16.08 2.41 -1.71
CA SER A 55 -16.22 2.50 -0.25
C SER A 55 -15.30 3.58 0.33
N ILE A 56 -14.04 3.62 -0.10
CA ILE A 56 -13.08 4.68 0.27
C ILE A 56 -13.60 6.04 -0.20
N PHE A 57 -14.13 6.10 -1.43
CA PHE A 57 -14.66 7.35 -1.97
C PHE A 57 -15.88 7.85 -1.19
N ALA A 58 -16.79 6.95 -0.77
CA ALA A 58 -17.90 7.29 0.11
C ALA A 58 -17.41 7.84 1.46
N GLN A 59 -16.38 7.22 2.04
CA GLN A 59 -15.80 7.67 3.30
C GLN A 59 -15.23 9.09 3.19
N HIS A 60 -14.52 9.40 2.10
CA HIS A 60 -13.93 10.73 1.90
C HIS A 60 -14.94 11.79 1.48
N ALA A 61 -15.90 11.46 0.63
CA ALA A 61 -16.86 12.42 0.08
C ALA A 61 -18.06 12.68 1.01
N LEU A 62 -18.48 11.66 1.76
CA LEU A 62 -19.73 11.69 2.55
C LEU A 62 -19.52 11.45 4.05
N GLY A 63 -18.33 11.02 4.48
CA GLY A 63 -18.11 10.56 5.86
C GLY A 63 -18.91 9.29 6.21
N ALA A 64 -19.36 8.54 5.19
CA ALA A 64 -20.21 7.36 5.34
C ALA A 64 -19.52 6.10 4.80
N ARG A 65 -20.02 4.92 5.20
CA ARG A 65 -19.47 3.63 4.74
C ARG A 65 -19.73 3.38 3.25
N ASP A 66 -20.84 3.88 2.73
CA ASP A 66 -21.26 3.69 1.35
C ASP A 66 -22.22 4.82 0.89
N PHE A 67 -22.69 4.72 -0.35
CA PHE A 67 -23.65 5.64 -0.95
C PHE A 67 -25.12 5.21 -0.73
N GLY A 68 -25.43 4.36 0.26
CA GLY A 68 -26.78 3.81 0.48
C GLY A 68 -27.84 4.90 0.71
N GLY A 69 -27.50 5.97 1.42
CA GLY A 69 -28.35 7.14 1.60
C GLY A 69 -28.38 8.13 0.42
N HIS A 70 -27.56 7.90 -0.61
CA HIS A 70 -27.35 8.83 -1.73
C HIS A 70 -27.29 8.08 -3.07
N PRO A 71 -28.39 7.42 -3.50
CA PRO A 71 -28.40 6.57 -4.70
C PRO A 71 -28.05 7.32 -5.99
N ASN A 72 -28.41 8.60 -6.09
CA ASN A 72 -28.03 9.47 -7.20
C ASN A 72 -26.51 9.71 -7.27
N LEU A 73 -25.86 9.91 -6.12
CA LEU A 73 -24.41 10.10 -6.04
C LEU A 73 -23.65 8.79 -6.30
N LYS A 74 -24.23 7.64 -5.96
CA LYS A 74 -23.63 6.31 -6.21
C LYS A 74 -23.28 6.10 -7.68
N GLU A 75 -24.17 6.47 -8.60
CA GLU A 75 -23.93 6.29 -10.03
C GLU A 75 -22.85 7.22 -10.58
N VAL A 76 -22.75 8.44 -10.06
CA VAL A 76 -21.66 9.37 -10.39
C VAL A 76 -20.33 8.83 -9.84
N ALA A 77 -20.33 8.36 -8.59
CA ALA A 77 -19.16 7.78 -7.93
C ALA A 77 -18.61 6.56 -8.68
N LYS A 78 -19.47 5.66 -9.16
CA LYS A 78 -19.06 4.52 -10.00
C LYS A 78 -18.34 4.98 -11.27
N LYS A 79 -18.86 6.02 -11.94
CA LYS A 79 -18.22 6.56 -13.16
C LYS A 79 -16.87 7.21 -12.87
N ILE A 80 -16.71 7.83 -11.70
CA ILE A 80 -15.43 8.41 -11.26
C ILE A 80 -14.43 7.29 -10.97
N VAL A 81 -14.81 6.31 -10.14
CA VAL A 81 -13.94 5.18 -9.77
C VAL A 81 -13.44 4.41 -10.98
N ARG A 82 -14.29 4.17 -11.98
CA ARG A 82 -13.89 3.52 -13.25
C ARG A 82 -12.88 4.31 -14.09
N LYS A 83 -12.68 5.59 -13.80
CA LYS A 83 -11.64 6.43 -14.43
C LYS A 83 -10.35 6.51 -13.59
N CYS A 84 -10.33 5.92 -12.39
CA CYS A 84 -9.22 6.04 -11.46
C CYS A 84 -8.09 5.01 -11.68
N ASN A 85 -8.05 4.35 -12.84
CA ASN A 85 -6.89 3.61 -13.34
C ASN A 85 -6.81 3.75 -14.87
#